data_AF-A0A919ZYQ4-F1
#
_entry.id   AF-A0A919ZYQ4-F1
#
_cell.length_a   1.000
_cell.length_b   1.000
_cell.length_c   1.000
_cell.angle_alpha   90.00
_cell.angle_beta   90.00
_cell.angle_gamma   90.00
#
_symmetry.space_group_name_H-M   'P 1'
#
loop_
_entity.id
_entity.type
_entity.pdbx_description
1 polymer ?
#
loop_
_entity_poly.entity_id
_entity_poly.type
_entity_poly.pdbx_seq_one_letter_code
_entity_poly.pdbx_strand_id
1 'polypeptide(L)'
;MTNRFKDKVDAIKWLVLLLGLSVFLPAGLIAKQSMAVIFIIVIITLFFCTLLTRPSDLSPDRKVLLLFLTLCVYIFFTHYLNDSCAPCVNKAFEKVLFFGLLIWIASSRLTVMPSLKFDTLSTFLMISVILSVTYLALELVTDAYLYRTVTERLLDNSVALSRFNRGTSALVILIWPVSFLVFQRGFKITAVFLLISSFCIATLGDSNSAKVSFVLAFITVFLTLVFPA
;
A
#
# COMPACT_ATOMS: atom_id res chain seq x y z
N MET A 1 43.37 -1.77 6.92
CA MET A 1 42.78 -0.87 7.93
C MET A 1 41.37 -1.31 8.23
N THR A 2 41.18 -1.85 9.43
CA THR A 2 39.90 -2.16 10.09
C THR A 2 39.11 -0.88 10.40
N ASN A 3 37.84 -0.78 10.00
CA ASN A 3 36.75 -0.28 10.86
C ASN A 3 35.38 -0.19 10.16
N ARG A 4 34.46 -1.05 10.60
CA ARG A 4 33.10 -0.68 11.09
C ARG A 4 32.16 0.12 10.19
N PHE A 5 31.85 -0.34 8.98
CA PHE A 5 30.47 -0.21 8.47
C PHE A 5 29.74 -1.54 8.62
N LYS A 6 29.62 -1.97 9.89
CA LYS A 6 28.52 -2.83 10.32
C LYS A 6 27.27 -2.08 9.86
N ASP A 7 26.53 -2.62 8.90
CA ASP A 7 25.32 -2.01 8.35
C ASP A 7 24.36 -1.63 9.48
N LYS A 8 24.53 -0.42 10.02
CA LYS A 8 23.62 0.16 11.00
C LYS A 8 22.41 0.53 10.17
N VAL A 9 21.35 -0.24 10.32
CA VAL A 9 20.00 0.13 9.89
C VAL A 9 19.80 1.59 10.29
N ASP A 10 19.52 2.46 9.32
CA ASP A 10 19.24 3.87 9.57
C ASP A 10 17.95 3.94 10.41
N ALA A 11 18.10 4.07 11.73
CA ALA A 11 16.99 3.93 12.68
C ALA A 11 15.86 4.92 12.39
N ILE A 12 16.21 6.10 11.85
CA ILE A 12 15.27 7.13 11.42
C ILE A 12 14.46 6.65 10.21
N LYS A 13 15.11 6.13 9.16
CA LYS A 13 14.41 5.59 7.98
C LYS A 13 13.48 4.44 8.38
N TRP A 14 13.93 3.59 9.30
CA TRP A 14 13.14 2.49 9.83
C TRP A 14 11.92 2.97 10.61
N LEU A 15 12.08 3.96 11.49
CA LEU A 15 10.98 4.55 12.26
C LEU A 15 9.93 5.18 11.33
N VAL A 16 10.38 5.97 10.35
CA VAL A 16 9.51 6.62 9.35
C VAL A 16 8.72 5.59 8.57
N LEU A 17 9.36 4.50 8.14
CA LEU A 17 8.70 3.41 7.43
C LEU A 17 7.64 2.72 8.31
N LEU A 18 7.98 2.39 9.56
CA LEU A 18 7.05 1.74 10.49
C LEU A 18 5.83 2.61 10.80
N LEU A 19 6.06 3.90 11.11
CA LEU A 19 4.98 4.85 11.37
C LEU A 19 4.09 5.01 10.13
N GLY A 20 4.71 5.20 8.97
CA GLY A 20 4.01 5.26 7.69
C GLY A 20 3.11 4.05 7.47
N LEU A 21 3.65 2.84 7.62
CA LEU A 21 2.89 1.58 7.46
C LEU A 21 1.76 1.43 8.48
N SER A 22 1.96 1.88 9.73
CA SER A 22 0.90 1.80 10.76
C SER A 22 -0.29 2.71 10.53
N VAL A 23 -0.07 3.87 9.91
CA VAL A 23 -1.12 4.90 9.73
C VAL A 23 -1.69 4.90 8.31
N PHE A 24 -0.96 4.38 7.32
CA PHE A 24 -1.34 4.40 5.91
C PHE A 24 -2.77 3.90 5.65
N LEU A 25 -3.10 2.72 6.19
CA LEU A 25 -4.37 2.05 5.94
C LEU A 25 -5.52 2.68 6.75
N PRO A 26 -5.40 2.87 8.08
CA PRO A 26 -6.44 3.51 8.87
C PRO A 26 -6.77 4.92 8.40
N ALA A 27 -5.75 5.73 8.10
CA ALA A 27 -5.97 7.09 7.66
C ALA A 27 -6.68 7.16 6.32
N GLY A 28 -6.35 6.29 5.36
CA GLY A 28 -7.01 6.28 4.05
C GLY A 28 -8.47 5.86 4.10
N LEU A 29 -8.85 5.09 5.12
CA LEU A 29 -10.23 4.74 5.38
C LEU A 29 -11.01 5.93 5.98
N ILE A 30 -10.39 6.67 6.91
CA ILE A 30 -10.98 7.87 7.53
C ILE A 30 -11.10 9.00 6.50
N ALA A 31 -10.04 9.24 5.73
CA ALA A 31 -9.93 10.33 4.77
C ALA A 31 -9.54 9.81 3.38
N LYS A 32 -10.46 9.94 2.42
CA LYS A 32 -10.36 9.35 1.06
C LYS A 32 -9.06 9.66 0.29
N GLN A 33 -8.37 10.76 0.60
CA GLN A 33 -7.12 11.16 -0.06
C GLN A 33 -5.87 11.05 0.83
N SER A 34 -6.01 10.74 2.12
CA SER A 34 -4.87 10.75 3.06
C SER A 34 -3.88 9.60 2.83
N MET A 35 -4.29 8.50 2.19
CA MET A 35 -3.39 7.42 1.77
C MET A 35 -2.26 7.96 0.88
N ALA A 36 -2.60 8.75 -0.14
CA ALA A 36 -1.61 9.33 -1.04
C ALA A 36 -0.72 10.34 -0.30
N VAL A 37 -1.31 11.13 0.60
CA VAL A 37 -0.58 12.12 1.41
C VAL A 37 0.45 11.43 2.32
N ILE A 38 0.04 10.39 3.05
CA ILE A 38 0.95 9.63 3.94
C ILE A 38 2.06 8.98 3.12
N PHE A 39 1.71 8.39 1.98
CA PHE A 39 2.69 7.81 1.08
C PHE A 39 3.73 8.84 0.63
N ILE A 40 3.29 10.00 0.15
CA ILE A 40 4.17 11.09 -0.27
C ILE A 40 5.06 11.57 0.88
N ILE A 41 4.51 11.76 2.09
CA ILE A 41 5.29 12.18 3.27
C ILE A 41 6.37 11.16 3.60
N VAL A 42 6.03 9.86 3.62
CA VAL A 42 6.98 8.78 3.89
C VAL A 42 8.10 8.79 2.86
N ILE A 43 7.77 8.93 1.57
CA ILE A 43 8.75 8.95 0.49
C ILE A 43 9.68 10.15 0.60
N ILE A 44 9.12 11.36 0.74
CA ILE A 44 9.92 12.58 0.82
C ILE A 44 10.89 12.48 2.00
N THR A 45 10.42 12.00 3.14
CA THR A 45 11.24 11.83 4.34
C THR A 45 12.34 10.79 4.10
N LEU A 46 12.02 9.63 3.52
CA LEU A 46 13.00 8.59 3.17
C LEU A 46 14.02 9.08 2.12
N PHE A 47 13.57 9.87 1.16
CA PHE A 47 14.41 10.50 0.15
C PHE A 47 15.42 11.44 0.78
N PHE A 48 14.98 12.42 1.59
CA PHE A 48 15.88 13.35 2.27
C PHE A 48 16.83 12.62 3.22
N CYS A 49 16.34 11.66 4.00
CA CYS A 49 17.21 10.84 4.82
C CYS A 49 18.27 10.10 3.99
N THR A 50 17.92 9.57 2.82
CA THR A 50 18.86 8.83 1.97
C THR A 50 19.81 9.74 1.21
N LEU A 51 19.37 10.91 0.78
CA LEU A 51 20.22 11.94 0.18
C LEU A 51 21.31 12.38 1.17
N LEU A 52 20.94 12.54 2.44
CA LEU A 52 21.86 12.97 3.50
C LEU A 52 22.80 11.84 3.97
N THR A 53 22.33 10.58 4.01
CA THR A 53 23.16 9.48 4.55
C THR A 53 23.91 8.67 3.49
N ARG A 54 23.29 8.38 2.33
CA ARG A 54 23.84 7.51 1.27
C ARG A 54 23.28 7.90 -0.11
N PRO A 55 23.78 8.97 -0.74
CA PRO A 55 23.22 9.47 -2.00
C PRO A 55 23.36 8.49 -3.17
N SER A 56 24.33 7.58 -3.14
CA SER A 56 24.49 6.52 -4.15
C SER A 56 23.30 5.55 -4.22
N ASP A 57 22.61 5.34 -3.10
CA ASP A 57 21.50 4.37 -2.96
C ASP A 57 20.19 4.87 -3.60
N LEU A 58 20.16 6.14 -4.02
CA LEU A 58 19.02 6.77 -4.71
C LEU A 58 18.95 6.45 -6.20
N SER A 59 20.00 5.87 -6.78
CA SER A 59 19.97 5.51 -8.20
C SER A 59 19.10 4.26 -8.42
N PRO A 60 18.06 4.32 -9.27
CA PRO A 60 17.26 3.15 -9.60
C PRO A 60 18.07 2.13 -10.39
N ASP A 61 17.67 0.86 -10.31
CA ASP A 61 18.20 -0.19 -11.17
C ASP A 61 17.95 0.17 -12.65
N ARG A 62 19.00 0.03 -13.48
CA ARG A 62 18.95 0.32 -14.93
C ARG A 62 17.88 -0.49 -15.66
N LYS A 63 17.65 -1.75 -15.26
CA LYS A 63 16.61 -2.61 -15.86
C LYS A 63 15.21 -2.06 -15.59
N VAL A 64 15.00 -1.59 -14.37
CA VAL A 64 13.73 -1.05 -13.92
C VAL A 64 13.46 0.30 -14.58
N LEU A 65 14.49 1.15 -14.71
CA LEU A 65 14.42 2.39 -15.47
C LEU A 65 14.04 2.15 -16.94
N LEU A 66 14.63 1.13 -17.57
CA LEU A 66 14.34 0.78 -18.97
C LEU A 66 12.89 0.30 -19.14
N LEU A 67 12.40 -0.58 -18.26
CA LEU A 67 11.00 -1.00 -18.26
C LEU A 67 10.03 0.18 -18.09
N PHE A 68 10.36 1.11 -17.18
CA PHE A 68 9.56 2.32 -16.98
C PHE A 68 9.55 3.22 -18.22
N LEU A 69 10.70 3.45 -18.86
CA LEU A 69 10.77 4.19 -20.12
C LEU A 69 9.92 3.53 -21.21
N THR A 70 9.95 2.20 -21.29
CA THR A 70 9.14 1.44 -22.26
C THR A 70 7.64 1.65 -22.00
N LEU A 71 7.22 1.65 -20.73
CA LEU A 71 5.85 1.95 -20.32
C LEU A 71 5.45 3.39 -20.66
N CYS A 72 6.32 4.37 -20.41
CA CYS A 72 6.07 5.78 -20.79
C CYS A 72 5.88 5.94 -22.29
N VAL A 73 6.71 5.28 -23.09
CA VAL A 73 6.58 5.25 -24.55
C VAL A 73 5.23 4.64 -24.94
N TYR A 74 4.87 3.48 -24.39
CA TYR A 74 3.58 2.85 -24.66
C TYR A 74 2.39 3.79 -24.35
N ILE A 75 2.38 4.39 -23.16
CA ILE A 75 1.31 5.32 -22.72
C ILE A 75 1.25 6.56 -23.61
N PHE A 76 2.41 7.08 -24.02
CA PHE A 76 2.48 8.18 -24.98
C PHE A 76 1.87 7.77 -26.32
N PHE A 77 2.27 6.64 -26.90
CA PHE A 77 1.70 6.14 -28.15
C PHE A 77 0.18 5.93 -28.06
N THR A 78 -0.33 5.33 -26.99
CA THR A 78 -1.77 5.04 -26.86
C THR A 78 -2.62 6.29 -26.64
N HIS A 79 -2.14 7.28 -25.89
CA HIS A 79 -2.96 8.46 -25.56
C HIS A 79 -2.71 9.68 -26.45
N TYR A 80 -1.55 9.82 -27.09
CA TYR A 80 -1.28 10.95 -28.00
C TYR A 80 -1.63 10.65 -29.46
N LEU A 81 -1.57 9.39 -29.91
CA LEU A 81 -1.87 9.06 -31.31
C LEU A 81 -3.31 8.63 -31.54
N ASN A 82 -4.00 8.14 -30.51
CA ASN A 82 -5.29 7.46 -30.66
C ASN A 82 -6.49 8.19 -30.03
N ASP A 83 -6.31 9.14 -29.12
CA ASP A 83 -7.43 9.79 -28.40
C ASP A 83 -7.42 11.32 -28.51
N SER A 84 -8.57 11.89 -28.85
CA SER A 84 -8.85 13.34 -28.96
C SER A 84 -9.34 13.99 -27.66
N CYS A 85 -9.16 13.33 -26.51
CA CYS A 85 -9.60 13.83 -25.19
C CYS A 85 -8.45 14.53 -24.42
N ALA A 86 -8.31 15.85 -24.60
CA ALA A 86 -7.34 16.67 -23.86
C ALA A 86 -7.36 16.49 -22.31
N PRO A 87 -8.53 16.39 -21.62
CA PRO A 87 -8.54 16.17 -20.18
C PRO A 87 -8.12 14.75 -19.76
N CYS A 88 -8.14 13.78 -20.70
CA CYS A 88 -7.69 12.42 -20.46
C CYS A 88 -6.15 12.33 -20.46
N VAL A 89 -5.48 13.12 -21.32
CA VAL A 89 -4.00 13.19 -21.42
C VAL A 89 -3.39 13.73 -20.13
N ASN A 90 -3.93 14.82 -19.57
CA ASN A 90 -3.41 15.41 -18.32
C ASN A 90 -3.53 14.43 -17.14
N LYS A 91 -4.66 13.74 -17.00
CA LYS A 91 -4.86 12.72 -15.97
C LYS A 91 -3.99 11.48 -16.17
N ALA A 92 -3.65 11.13 -17.42
CA ALA A 92 -2.72 10.05 -17.70
C ALA A 92 -1.30 10.43 -17.26
N PHE A 93 -0.86 11.66 -17.53
CA PHE A 93 0.47 12.12 -17.16
C PHE A 93 0.71 12.15 -15.64
N GLU A 94 -0.27 12.64 -14.86
CA GLU A 94 -0.20 12.59 -13.39
C GLU A 94 -0.02 11.14 -12.87
N LYS A 95 -0.72 10.18 -13.48
CA LYS A 95 -0.59 8.76 -13.12
C LYS A 95 0.77 8.20 -13.50
N VAL A 96 1.31 8.57 -14.67
CA VAL A 96 2.65 8.13 -15.11
C VAL A 96 3.73 8.61 -14.14
N LEU A 97 3.66 9.88 -13.72
CA LEU A 97 4.61 10.42 -12.74
C LEU A 97 4.53 9.66 -11.40
N PHE A 98 3.32 9.35 -10.94
CA PHE A 98 3.12 8.57 -9.72
C PHE A 98 3.68 7.14 -9.86
N PHE A 99 3.47 6.49 -11.01
CA PHE A 99 4.07 5.19 -11.32
C PHE A 99 5.60 5.26 -11.38
N GLY A 100 6.16 6.31 -11.96
CA GLY A 100 7.61 6.53 -12.00
C GLY A 100 8.21 6.67 -10.61
N LEU A 101 7.54 7.41 -9.74
CA LEU A 101 7.92 7.55 -8.33
C LEU A 101 7.90 6.19 -7.62
N LEU A 102 6.81 5.42 -7.76
CA LEU A 102 6.67 4.07 -7.19
C LEU A 102 7.79 3.13 -7.64
N ILE A 103 8.08 3.13 -8.94
CA ILE A 103 9.08 2.27 -9.56
C ILE A 103 10.49 2.67 -9.11
N TRP A 104 10.77 3.97 -9.04
CA TRP A 104 12.01 4.49 -8.51
C TRP A 104 12.21 4.06 -7.05
N ILE A 105 11.18 4.17 -6.21
CA ILE A 105 11.27 3.71 -4.82
C ILE A 105 11.52 2.21 -4.73
N ALA A 106 10.74 1.42 -5.46
CA ALA A 106 10.85 -0.04 -5.46
C ALA A 106 12.21 -0.55 -5.94
N SER A 107 12.88 0.21 -6.82
CA SER A 107 14.21 -0.14 -7.35
C SER A 107 15.38 0.50 -6.61
N SER A 108 15.14 1.62 -5.93
CA SER A 108 16.13 2.26 -5.08
C SER A 108 16.31 1.51 -3.77
N ARG A 109 17.50 1.59 -3.18
CA ARG A 109 17.74 1.07 -1.83
C ARG A 109 17.35 2.08 -0.74
N LEU A 110 16.28 2.86 -0.99
CA LEU A 110 15.73 3.85 -0.06
C LEU A 110 15.40 3.22 1.30
N THR A 111 14.98 1.96 1.31
CA THR A 111 14.80 1.14 2.50
C THR A 111 15.97 0.18 2.65
N VAL A 112 16.91 0.53 3.54
CA VAL A 112 18.04 -0.33 3.88
C VAL A 112 17.49 -1.49 4.73
N MET A 113 17.38 -2.69 4.15
CA MET A 113 16.97 -3.94 4.84
C MET A 113 18.15 -4.92 5.06
N PRO A 114 19.22 -4.57 5.80
CA PRO A 114 20.38 -5.44 5.94
C PRO A 114 20.23 -6.49 7.07
N SER A 115 19.19 -6.41 7.89
CA SER A 115 18.85 -7.45 8.88
C SER A 115 17.50 -7.14 9.50
N LEU A 116 16.40 -7.56 8.86
CA LEU A 116 15.09 -7.19 9.37
C LEU A 116 14.80 -7.87 10.70
N LYS A 117 14.47 -7.07 11.71
CA LYS A 117 13.57 -7.49 12.79
C LYS A 117 12.19 -7.69 12.17
N PHE A 118 12.04 -8.79 11.44
CA PHE A 118 10.79 -9.27 10.82
C PHE A 118 9.61 -9.14 11.80
N ASP A 119 9.93 -9.37 13.07
CA ASP A 119 9.04 -9.19 14.19
C ASP A 119 8.43 -7.78 14.31
N THR A 120 9.27 -6.75 14.30
CA THR A 120 8.79 -5.36 14.46
C THR A 120 7.93 -4.94 13.27
N LEU A 121 8.36 -5.28 12.05
CA LEU A 121 7.59 -4.98 10.84
C LEU A 121 6.21 -5.66 10.88
N SER A 122 6.18 -6.97 11.20
CA SER A 122 4.94 -7.73 11.30
C SER A 122 3.99 -7.14 12.34
N THR A 123 4.49 -6.67 13.49
CA THR A 123 3.65 -6.05 14.52
C THR A 123 3.02 -4.73 14.05
N PHE A 124 3.78 -3.84 13.42
CA PHE A 124 3.24 -2.55 12.93
C PHE A 124 2.23 -2.74 11.80
N LEU A 125 2.49 -3.69 10.89
CA LEU A 125 1.53 -4.04 9.85
C LEU A 125 0.27 -4.68 10.43
N MET A 126 0.38 -5.55 11.43
CA MET A 126 -0.78 -6.09 12.14
C MET A 126 -1.62 -4.98 12.78
N ILE A 127 -0.99 -4.04 13.48
CA ILE A 127 -1.70 -2.90 14.09
C ILE A 127 -2.47 -2.12 13.02
N SER A 128 -1.83 -1.81 11.88
CA SER A 128 -2.46 -1.13 10.74
C SER A 128 -3.71 -1.87 10.24
N VAL A 129 -3.57 -3.18 10.03
CA VAL A 129 -4.66 -4.05 9.54
C VAL A 129 -5.78 -4.16 10.56
N ILE A 130 -5.49 -4.42 11.83
CA ILE A 130 -6.50 -4.56 12.88
C ILE A 130 -7.28 -3.26 13.05
N LEU A 131 -6.60 -2.10 13.13
CA LEU A 131 -7.27 -0.81 13.23
C LEU A 131 -8.20 -0.56 12.04
N SER A 132 -7.76 -0.95 10.83
CA SER A 132 -8.53 -0.79 9.61
C SER A 132 -9.75 -1.71 9.54
N VAL A 133 -9.60 -2.98 9.94
CA VAL A 133 -10.71 -3.94 10.04
C VAL A 133 -11.74 -3.44 11.04
N THR A 134 -11.31 -3.03 12.23
CA THR A 134 -12.20 -2.51 13.28
C THR A 134 -12.91 -1.24 12.86
N TYR A 135 -12.19 -0.28 12.26
CA TYR A 135 -12.78 0.95 11.75
C TYR A 135 -13.85 0.66 10.69
N LEU A 136 -13.53 -0.18 9.70
CA LEU A 136 -14.47 -0.48 8.63
C LEU A 136 -15.67 -1.30 9.14
N ALA A 137 -15.46 -2.25 10.05
CA ALA A 137 -16.55 -2.98 10.67
C ALA A 137 -17.51 -2.03 11.42
N LEU A 138 -16.96 -1.08 12.17
CA LEU A 138 -17.76 -0.06 12.87
C LEU A 138 -18.52 0.82 11.88
N GLU A 139 -17.87 1.34 10.84
CA GLU A 139 -18.54 2.15 9.81
C GLU A 139 -19.63 1.36 9.09
N LEU A 140 -19.40 0.09 8.74
CA LEU A 140 -20.40 -0.75 8.07
C LEU A 140 -21.59 -1.08 8.97
N VAL A 141 -21.38 -1.29 10.27
CA VAL A 141 -22.45 -1.57 11.25
C VAL A 141 -23.24 -0.31 11.62
N THR A 142 -22.57 0.86 11.65
CA THR A 142 -23.16 2.14 12.08
C THR A 142 -23.59 3.03 10.92
N ASP A 143 -23.68 2.50 9.69
CA ASP A 143 -24.04 3.24 8.48
C ASP A 143 -23.20 4.52 8.27
N ALA A 144 -21.89 4.38 8.45
CA ALA A 144 -20.86 5.41 8.31
C ALA A 144 -20.96 6.58 9.31
N TYR A 145 -21.28 6.28 10.57
CA TYR A 145 -21.49 7.28 11.63
C TYR A 145 -20.26 8.16 11.90
N LEU A 146 -19.05 7.59 12.05
CA LEU A 146 -17.86 8.41 12.33
C LEU A 146 -17.56 9.32 11.15
N TYR A 147 -17.71 8.80 9.93
CA TYR A 147 -17.56 9.63 8.74
C TYR A 147 -18.53 10.83 8.73
N ARG A 148 -19.83 10.59 8.97
CA ARG A 148 -20.83 11.68 9.01
C ARG A 148 -20.53 12.69 10.10
N THR A 149 -20.03 12.23 11.24
CA THR A 149 -19.63 13.08 12.37
C THR A 149 -18.42 13.95 12.01
N VAL A 150 -17.35 13.36 11.46
CA VAL A 150 -16.11 14.08 11.10
C VAL A 150 -16.32 15.07 9.96
N THR A 151 -17.31 14.85 9.10
CA THR A 151 -17.61 15.75 7.98
C THR A 151 -18.82 16.64 8.17
N GLU A 152 -19.39 16.67 9.38
CA GLU A 152 -20.55 17.49 9.73
C GLU A 152 -21.79 17.23 8.84
N ARG A 153 -21.91 16.00 8.31
CA ARG A 153 -22.99 15.55 7.41
C ARG A 153 -23.89 14.51 8.06
N LEU A 154 -24.32 14.79 9.30
CA LEU A 154 -25.17 13.88 10.09
C LEU A 154 -26.55 13.65 9.47
N LEU A 155 -27.04 14.60 8.67
CA LEU A 155 -28.37 14.59 8.06
C LEU A 155 -28.42 13.88 6.69
N ASP A 156 -27.29 13.44 6.13
CA ASP A 156 -27.27 12.70 4.87
C ASP A 156 -27.91 11.31 5.06
N ASN A 157 -28.98 11.02 4.30
CA ASN A 157 -29.82 9.82 4.47
C ASN A 157 -29.09 8.49 4.19
N SER A 158 -27.97 8.51 3.46
CA SER A 158 -27.13 7.32 3.26
C SER A 158 -25.77 7.72 2.69
N VAL A 159 -24.72 7.01 3.09
CA VAL A 159 -23.36 7.19 2.55
C VAL A 159 -23.09 6.06 1.57
N ALA A 160 -22.75 6.40 0.33
CA ALA A 160 -22.47 5.39 -0.69
C ALA A 160 -21.28 4.49 -0.27
N LEU A 161 -21.52 3.17 -0.20
CA LEU A 161 -20.51 2.15 0.11
C LEU A 161 -19.27 2.23 -0.79
N SER A 162 -19.47 2.68 -2.04
CA SER A 162 -18.39 2.89 -3.02
C SER A 162 -17.28 3.83 -2.55
N ARG A 163 -17.55 4.65 -1.53
CA ARG A 163 -16.56 5.48 -0.83
C ARG A 163 -15.42 4.64 -0.26
N PHE A 164 -15.74 3.49 0.33
CA PHE A 164 -14.77 2.67 1.04
C PHE A 164 -13.99 1.73 0.11
N ASN A 165 -14.44 1.54 -1.14
CA ASN A 165 -13.85 0.59 -2.08
C ASN A 165 -12.32 0.65 -2.17
N ARG A 166 -11.74 1.86 -2.22
CA ARG A 166 -10.28 2.04 -2.30
C ARG A 166 -9.57 1.53 -1.06
N GLY A 167 -10.03 1.92 0.13
CA GLY A 167 -9.45 1.49 1.39
C GLY A 167 -9.70 0.01 1.67
N THR A 168 -10.89 -0.51 1.34
CA THR A 168 -11.21 -1.94 1.41
C THR A 168 -10.32 -2.77 0.49
N SER A 169 -10.03 -2.29 -0.72
CA SER A 169 -9.14 -3.00 -1.65
C SER A 169 -7.71 -3.01 -1.14
N ALA A 170 -7.22 -1.87 -0.64
CA ALA A 170 -5.90 -1.78 -0.01
C ALA A 170 -5.77 -2.70 1.22
N LEU A 171 -6.83 -2.78 2.04
CA LEU A 171 -6.92 -3.69 3.18
C LEU A 171 -6.80 -5.14 2.76
N VAL A 172 -7.58 -5.57 1.75
CA VAL A 172 -7.51 -6.95 1.25
C VAL A 172 -6.11 -7.26 0.74
N ILE A 173 -5.52 -6.38 -0.08
CA ILE A 173 -4.17 -6.60 -0.63
C ILE A 173 -3.12 -6.72 0.49
N LEU A 174 -3.18 -5.88 1.52
CA LEU A 174 -2.22 -5.89 2.63
C LEU A 174 -2.45 -7.03 3.63
N ILE A 175 -3.67 -7.54 3.78
CA ILE A 175 -3.97 -8.66 4.67
C ILE A 175 -3.23 -9.93 4.27
N TRP A 176 -3.00 -10.18 2.98
CA TRP A 176 -2.29 -11.38 2.52
C TRP A 176 -0.85 -11.49 3.03
N PRO A 177 0.05 -10.52 2.72
CA PRO A 177 1.41 -10.58 3.25
C PRO A 177 1.41 -10.53 4.78
N VAL A 178 0.53 -9.74 5.41
CA VAL A 178 0.46 -9.68 6.88
C VAL A 178 0.07 -11.02 7.49
N SER A 179 -0.94 -11.70 6.96
CA SER A 179 -1.37 -13.01 7.43
C SER A 179 -0.26 -14.05 7.27
N PHE A 180 0.51 -13.99 6.19
CA PHE A 180 1.71 -14.82 6.03
C PHE A 180 2.76 -14.52 7.12
N LEU A 181 3.09 -13.25 7.37
CA LEU A 181 4.04 -12.87 8.43
C LEU A 181 3.58 -13.36 9.81
N VAL A 182 2.28 -13.25 10.11
CA VAL A 182 1.67 -13.67 11.38
C VAL A 182 1.68 -15.19 11.52
N PHE A 183 1.40 -15.91 10.43
CA PHE A 183 1.48 -17.36 10.38
C PHE A 183 2.90 -17.86 10.66
N GLN A 184 3.92 -17.23 10.05
CA GLN A 184 5.33 -17.56 10.28
C GLN A 184 5.77 -17.35 11.74
N ARG A 185 5.11 -16.46 12.47
CA ARG A 185 5.36 -16.20 13.91
C ARG A 185 4.64 -17.19 14.83
N GLY A 186 3.90 -18.15 14.28
CA GLY A 186 3.17 -19.18 15.04
C GLY A 186 1.72 -18.84 15.36
N PHE A 187 1.25 -17.63 15.06
CA PHE A 187 -0.14 -17.20 15.33
C PHE A 187 -1.10 -17.63 14.22
N LYS A 188 -1.22 -18.94 14.00
CA LYS A 188 -1.98 -19.52 12.88
C LYS A 188 -3.46 -19.12 12.89
N ILE A 189 -4.09 -19.14 14.07
CA ILE A 189 -5.52 -18.79 14.23
C ILE A 189 -5.75 -17.32 13.84
N THR A 190 -4.88 -16.41 14.30
CA THR A 190 -4.96 -14.99 13.97
C THR A 190 -4.82 -14.75 12.48
N ALA A 191 -3.89 -15.44 11.81
CA ALA A 191 -3.72 -15.34 10.36
C ALA A 191 -4.98 -15.77 9.59
N VAL A 192 -5.61 -16.89 9.99
CA VAL A 192 -6.87 -17.35 9.39
C VAL A 192 -8.00 -16.36 9.67
N PHE A 193 -8.10 -15.84 10.89
CA PHE A 193 -9.11 -14.86 11.27
C PHE A 193 -9.00 -13.57 10.44
N LEU A 194 -7.78 -13.07 10.18
CA LEU A 194 -7.55 -11.91 9.33
C LEU A 194 -8.02 -12.14 7.89
N LEU A 195 -7.73 -13.31 7.32
CA LEU A 195 -8.19 -13.68 5.98
C LEU A 195 -9.72 -13.73 5.90
N ILE A 196 -10.38 -14.36 6.87
CA ILE A 196 -11.86 -14.43 6.93
C ILE A 196 -12.44 -13.02 7.08
N SER A 197 -11.88 -12.21 7.99
CA SER A 197 -12.32 -10.82 8.21
C SER A 197 -12.25 -10.00 6.93
N SER A 198 -11.20 -10.18 6.13
CA SER A 198 -11.04 -9.50 4.84
C SER A 198 -12.14 -9.86 3.83
N PHE A 199 -12.55 -11.13 3.81
CA PHE A 199 -13.61 -11.60 2.92
C PHE A 199 -14.98 -11.07 3.35
N CYS A 200 -15.28 -11.09 4.65
CA CYS A 200 -16.50 -10.49 5.20
C CYS A 200 -16.58 -9.00 4.90
N ILE A 201 -15.46 -8.27 5.06
CA ILE A 201 -15.38 -6.85 4.75
C ILE A 201 -15.56 -6.57 3.24
N ALA A 202 -14.94 -7.36 2.38
CA ALA A 202 -15.04 -7.19 0.93
C ALA A 202 -16.47 -7.45 0.41
N THR A 203 -17.19 -8.38 1.03
CA THR A 203 -18.57 -8.73 0.70
C THR A 203 -19.57 -7.70 1.25
N LEU A 204 -19.44 -7.32 2.52
CA LEU A 204 -20.29 -6.30 3.15
C LEU A 204 -20.09 -4.90 2.55
N GLY A 205 -18.86 -4.55 2.17
CA GLY A 205 -18.54 -3.27 1.55
C GLY A 205 -18.85 -3.17 0.06
N ASP A 206 -19.43 -4.22 -0.54
CA ASP A 206 -19.72 -4.38 -1.98
C ASP A 206 -18.60 -3.89 -2.93
N SER A 207 -17.35 -4.18 -2.54
CA SER A 207 -16.18 -3.72 -3.28
C SER A 207 -15.76 -4.75 -4.30
N ASN A 208 -16.17 -4.57 -5.56
CA ASN A 208 -15.78 -5.46 -6.66
C ASN A 208 -14.26 -5.57 -6.83
N SER A 209 -13.53 -4.48 -6.63
CA SER A 209 -12.05 -4.48 -6.65
C SER A 209 -11.44 -5.33 -5.53
N ALA A 210 -12.06 -5.36 -4.34
CA ALA A 210 -11.61 -6.20 -3.23
C ALA A 210 -11.90 -7.68 -3.51
N LYS A 211 -13.08 -8.00 -4.07
CA LYS A 211 -13.43 -9.36 -4.51
C LYS A 211 -12.45 -9.88 -5.57
N VAL A 212 -12.13 -9.07 -6.58
CA VAL A 212 -11.13 -9.41 -7.61
C VAL A 212 -9.75 -9.61 -7.00
N SER A 213 -9.30 -8.74 -6.09
CA SER A 213 -8.01 -8.87 -5.42
C SER A 213 -7.90 -10.19 -4.64
N PHE A 214 -8.99 -10.62 -4.00
CA PHE A 214 -9.06 -11.89 -3.29
C PHE A 214 -8.92 -13.10 -4.24
N VAL A 215 -9.66 -13.08 -5.36
CA VAL A 215 -9.55 -14.12 -6.40
C VAL A 215 -8.14 -14.19 -6.97
N LEU A 216 -7.55 -13.04 -7.28
CA LEU A 216 -6.22 -12.96 -7.88
C LEU A 216 -5.13 -13.50 -6.93
N ALA A 217 -5.26 -13.21 -5.63
CA ALA A 217 -4.38 -13.77 -4.62
C ALA A 217 -4.52 -15.29 -4.51
N PHE A 218 -5.75 -15.82 -4.56
CA PHE A 218 -5.99 -17.27 -4.56
C PHE A 218 -5.38 -17.96 -5.79
N ILE A 219 -5.57 -17.38 -6.98
CA ILE A 219 -4.95 -17.86 -8.23
C ILE A 219 -3.43 -17.84 -8.10
N THR A 220 -2.85 -16.78 -7.53
CA THR A 220 -1.40 -16.67 -7.34
C THR A 220 -0.87 -17.76 -6.43
N VAL A 221 -1.54 -18.03 -5.30
CA VAL A 221 -1.19 -19.13 -4.39
C VAL A 221 -1.28 -20.48 -5.12
N PHE A 222 -2.37 -20.72 -5.84
CA PHE A 222 -2.55 -21.96 -6.61
C PHE A 222 -1.45 -22.16 -7.65
N LEU A 223 -1.15 -21.13 -8.46
CA LEU A 223 -0.10 -21.19 -9.47
C LEU A 223 1.27 -21.43 -8.83
N THR A 224 1.55 -20.83 -7.67
CA THR A 224 2.81 -21.05 -6.95
C THR A 224 2.93 -22.47 -6.40
N LEU A 225 1.82 -23.11 -6.00
CA LEU A 225 1.80 -24.50 -5.55
C LEU A 225 1.96 -25.49 -6.71
N VAL A 226 1.36 -25.20 -7.87
CA VAL A 226 1.43 -26.06 -9.06
C VAL A 226 2.78 -25.92 -9.78
N PHE A 227 3.34 -24.71 -9.82
CA PHE A 227 4.62 -24.41 -10.44
C PHE A 227 5.60 -23.82 -9.41
N PRO A 228 6.17 -24.66 -8.53
CA PRO A 228 7.21 -24.21 -7.60
C PRO A 228 8.44 -23.78 -8.41
N ALA A 229 8.88 -22.53 -8.22
CA ALA A 229 10.08 -21.97 -8.81
C ALA A 229 11.36 -22.51 -8.14
#